data_AF-A0A0F9AXU3-F1
#
_entry.id   AF-A0A0F9AXU3-F1
#
_cell.length_a   1.000
_cell.length_b   1.000
_cell.length_c   1.000
_cell.angle_alpha   90.00
_cell.angle_beta   90.00
_cell.angle_gamma   90.00
#
_symmetry.space_group_name_H-M   'P 1'
#
loop_
_entity.id
_entity.type
_entity.pdbx_description
1 polymer ?
#
loop_
_entity_poly.entity_id
_entity_poly.type
_entity_poly.pdbx_seq_one_letter_code
_entity_poly.pdbx_strand_id
1 'polypeptide(L)'
;DSTNEKVVISYQDDGNSDYGTSIVGTVSGTSISFGTKVVFKSASIGRITSVFDSANNKVVVSYGEGVNGYSRVGTVSGTSISFGTEVLISTMTSSRITSTFDSNSDKVVICYREGSTGKSRVGTVSGTNISFGTEATFESAEVDWISAGFDTVNNKVIIGYSDVGNSSFGTSVIGTVSGTNISFGTPVVFESASSHNISVVYMPISGKVHISYIDAGNSSYGTSNIGTVSGTSISFVGPVVFESAGSNNVSSVFDTLTNTVVIAYRATSNYGTSIVYEPTYIDTNVNITIGIATEAISDTATGLITIIAGVNDQQSGLTIGTLYYVQYDGAITSSPDTNYDYKTLGRAISVTEILIEKIE
;
A
#
# COMPACT_ATOMS: atom_id res chain seq x y z
N ASP A 1 -17.40 5.32 0.71
CA ASP A 1 -18.44 4.60 1.47
C ASP A 1 -19.01 3.56 0.53
N SER A 2 -18.41 2.37 0.55
CA SER A 2 -18.81 1.26 -0.32
C SER A 2 -20.17 0.68 0.08
N THR A 3 -20.58 0.82 1.34
CA THR A 3 -21.87 0.34 1.85
C THR A 3 -23.04 1.10 1.22
N ASN A 4 -22.88 2.42 1.02
CA ASN A 4 -23.93 3.27 0.45
C ASN A 4 -23.69 3.67 -1.02
N GLU A 5 -22.66 3.10 -1.66
CA GLU A 5 -22.21 3.45 -3.02
C GLU A 5 -21.94 4.97 -3.19
N LYS A 6 -21.33 5.57 -2.16
CA LYS A 6 -21.01 7.01 -2.13
C LYS A 6 -19.52 7.27 -2.15
N VAL A 7 -19.17 8.35 -2.85
CA VAL A 7 -17.88 9.00 -2.73
C VAL A 7 -18.02 10.17 -1.76
N VAL A 8 -17.11 10.29 -0.80
CA VAL A 8 -17.05 11.45 0.09
C VAL A 8 -15.74 12.17 -0.18
N ILE A 9 -15.84 13.46 -0.48
CA ILE A 9 -14.67 14.32 -0.71
C ILE A 9 -14.63 15.32 0.42
N SER A 10 -13.51 15.35 1.15
CA SER A 10 -13.23 16.35 2.19
C SER A 10 -12.08 17.23 1.71
N TYR A 11 -12.24 18.54 1.82
CA TYR A 11 -11.32 19.50 1.25
C TYR A 11 -11.30 20.81 2.05
N GLN A 12 -10.24 21.60 1.85
CA GLN A 12 -10.13 22.97 2.32
C GLN A 12 -10.85 23.87 1.31
N ASP A 13 -11.87 24.60 1.73
CA ASP A 13 -12.65 25.46 0.84
C ASP A 13 -12.11 26.90 0.89
N ASP A 14 -11.13 27.21 0.03
CA ASP A 14 -10.53 28.54 -0.09
C ASP A 14 -11.59 29.64 -0.36
N GLY A 15 -12.64 29.28 -1.10
CA GLY A 15 -13.77 30.17 -1.37
C GLY A 15 -14.65 30.44 -0.16
N ASN A 16 -14.44 29.70 0.94
CA ASN A 16 -15.16 29.81 2.20
C ASN A 16 -14.19 29.88 3.39
N SER A 17 -13.21 30.79 3.33
CA SER A 17 -12.28 31.08 4.43
C SER A 17 -11.44 29.87 4.88
N ASP A 18 -11.03 29.03 3.94
CA ASP A 18 -10.23 27.82 4.17
C ASP A 18 -10.90 26.80 5.09
N TYR A 19 -12.23 26.85 5.19
CA TYR A 19 -12.98 25.97 6.07
C TYR A 19 -12.94 24.52 5.60
N GLY A 20 -12.86 23.62 6.57
CA GLY A 20 -13.00 22.19 6.32
C GLY A 20 -14.40 21.86 5.87
N THR A 21 -14.51 21.41 4.62
CA THR A 21 -15.79 21.13 3.97
C THR A 21 -15.77 19.72 3.38
N SER A 22 -16.89 19.01 3.50
CA SER A 22 -17.10 17.72 2.85
C SER A 22 -18.33 17.75 1.96
N ILE A 23 -18.31 16.96 0.89
CA ILE A 23 -19.43 16.78 -0.03
C ILE A 23 -19.57 15.30 -0.38
N VAL A 24 -20.82 14.84 -0.50
CA VAL A 24 -21.14 13.45 -0.84
C VAL A 24 -21.59 13.38 -2.29
N GLY A 25 -20.97 12.48 -3.05
CA GLY A 25 -21.31 12.15 -4.42
C GLY A 25 -22.00 10.78 -4.52
N THR A 26 -23.03 10.69 -5.37
CA THR A 26 -23.62 9.42 -5.79
C THR A 26 -23.02 9.02 -7.12
N VAL A 27 -22.48 7.81 -7.20
CA VAL A 27 -21.95 7.24 -8.44
C VAL A 27 -23.10 6.55 -9.18
N SER A 28 -23.26 6.83 -10.47
CA SER A 28 -24.21 6.14 -11.35
C SER A 28 -23.61 5.99 -12.74
N GLY A 29 -23.28 4.76 -13.11
CA GLY A 29 -22.49 4.48 -14.31
C GLY A 29 -21.16 5.21 -14.27
N THR A 30 -20.90 6.07 -15.26
CA THR A 30 -19.67 6.88 -15.37
C THR A 30 -19.83 8.30 -14.82
N SER A 31 -20.94 8.62 -14.16
CA SER A 31 -21.25 9.96 -13.67
C SER A 31 -21.29 10.01 -12.14
N ILE A 32 -20.91 11.17 -11.59
CA ILE A 32 -21.04 11.48 -10.17
C ILE A 32 -21.95 12.70 -10.03
N SER A 33 -23.00 12.58 -9.22
CA SER A 33 -23.85 13.70 -8.83
C SER A 33 -23.57 14.07 -7.37
N PHE A 34 -23.29 15.34 -7.12
CA PHE A 34 -22.96 15.83 -5.79
C PHE A 34 -24.18 16.39 -5.06
N GLY A 35 -24.26 16.11 -3.76
CA GLY A 35 -25.22 16.72 -2.85
C GLY A 35 -24.77 18.10 -2.36
N THR A 36 -25.15 18.43 -1.12
CA THR A 36 -24.84 19.73 -0.51
C THR A 36 -23.51 19.68 0.22
N LYS A 37 -22.71 20.75 0.09
CA LYS A 37 -21.49 20.96 0.87
C LYS A 37 -21.81 21.07 2.37
N VAL A 38 -21.04 20.42 3.22
CA VAL A 38 -21.16 20.47 4.67
C VAL A 38 -19.84 20.92 5.28
N VAL A 39 -19.86 22.05 5.99
CA VAL A 39 -18.71 22.53 6.76
C VAL A 39 -18.57 21.71 8.03
N PHE A 40 -17.49 20.93 8.15
CA PHE A 40 -17.17 20.18 9.37
C PHE A 40 -16.26 20.96 10.32
N LYS A 41 -15.56 21.99 9.82
CA LYS A 41 -14.72 22.87 10.63
C LYS A 41 -14.80 24.30 10.11
N SER A 42 -15.34 25.22 10.92
CA SER A 42 -15.41 26.66 10.65
C SER A 42 -14.13 27.39 11.09
N ALA A 43 -12.99 26.87 10.68
CA ALA A 43 -11.66 27.47 10.87
C ALA A 43 -10.77 27.06 9.69
N SER A 44 -9.73 27.84 9.43
CA SER A 44 -8.74 27.48 8.41
C SER A 44 -8.07 26.17 8.80
N ILE A 45 -8.17 25.17 7.91
CA ILE A 45 -7.53 23.88 8.07
C ILE A 45 -6.54 23.63 6.94
N GLY A 46 -5.63 22.70 7.14
CA GLY A 46 -4.80 22.16 6.08
C GLY A 46 -4.62 20.66 6.24
N ARG A 47 -3.98 20.03 5.24
CA ARG A 47 -3.53 18.62 5.30
C ARG A 47 -4.65 17.68 5.68
N ILE A 48 -5.49 17.36 4.72
CA ILE A 48 -6.71 16.60 4.95
C ILE A 48 -6.51 15.18 4.42
N THR A 49 -6.91 14.20 5.20
CA THR A 49 -7.06 12.82 4.78
C THR A 49 -8.43 12.31 5.19
N SER A 50 -8.96 11.36 4.44
CA SER A 50 -10.23 10.72 4.76
C SER A 50 -10.12 9.24 4.48
N VAL A 51 -10.65 8.44 5.40
CA VAL A 51 -10.71 6.99 5.25
C VAL A 51 -12.10 6.48 5.58
N PHE A 52 -12.53 5.46 4.87
CA PHE A 52 -13.80 4.79 5.13
C PHE A 52 -13.57 3.61 6.09
N ASP A 53 -14.12 3.74 7.29
CA ASP A 53 -14.27 2.62 8.22
C ASP A 53 -15.50 1.82 7.81
N SER A 54 -15.25 0.73 7.07
CA SER A 54 -16.31 -0.13 6.56
C SER A 54 -16.98 -0.97 7.65
N ALA A 55 -16.33 -1.20 8.79
CA ALA A 55 -16.89 -1.95 9.91
C ALA A 55 -18.00 -1.17 10.63
N ASN A 56 -17.82 0.15 10.78
CA ASN A 56 -18.80 1.04 11.41
C ASN A 56 -19.68 1.80 10.41
N ASN A 57 -19.42 1.65 9.12
CA ASN A 57 -20.00 2.44 8.04
C ASN A 57 -19.87 3.95 8.34
N LYS A 58 -18.62 4.40 8.51
CA LYS A 58 -18.28 5.79 8.87
C LYS A 58 -17.13 6.29 8.01
N VAL A 59 -17.10 7.60 7.79
CA VAL A 59 -15.94 8.26 7.19
C VAL A 59 -15.18 8.97 8.30
N VAL A 60 -13.91 8.64 8.50
CA VAL A 60 -13.04 9.39 9.41
C VAL A 60 -12.27 10.41 8.60
N VAL A 61 -12.43 11.68 8.96
CA VAL A 61 -11.70 12.81 8.34
C VAL A 61 -10.69 13.31 9.35
N SER A 62 -9.43 13.38 8.95
CA SER A 62 -8.35 13.90 9.78
C SER A 62 -7.69 15.09 9.10
N TYR A 63 -7.38 16.13 9.87
CA TYR A 63 -6.90 17.41 9.36
C TYR A 63 -6.01 18.13 10.36
N GLY A 64 -5.20 19.06 9.86
CA GLY A 64 -4.44 20.01 10.66
C GLY A 64 -5.18 21.34 10.85
N GLU A 65 -5.11 21.91 12.04
CA GLU A 65 -5.53 23.28 12.36
C GLU A 65 -4.39 23.96 13.14
N GLY A 66 -3.74 24.95 12.53
CA GLY A 66 -2.50 25.51 13.06
C GLY A 66 -1.41 24.44 13.16
N VAL A 67 -0.99 24.13 14.39
CA VAL A 67 -0.01 23.06 14.69
C VAL A 67 -0.65 21.80 15.25
N ASN A 68 -1.96 21.77 15.43
CA ASN A 68 -2.67 20.64 16.01
C ASN A 68 -3.27 19.76 14.91
N GLY A 69 -3.38 18.46 15.18
CA GLY A 69 -4.05 17.49 14.33
C GLY A 69 -5.32 17.01 14.99
N TYR A 70 -6.40 16.90 14.22
CA TYR A 70 -7.71 16.50 14.69
C TYR A 70 -8.36 15.47 13.78
N SER A 71 -9.27 14.67 14.33
CA SER A 71 -10.18 13.81 13.57
C SER A 71 -11.64 14.07 13.92
N ARG A 72 -12.51 13.82 12.95
CA ARG A 72 -13.97 13.76 13.12
C ARG A 72 -14.51 12.53 12.41
N VAL A 73 -15.57 11.95 12.98
CA VAL A 73 -16.31 10.85 12.37
C VAL A 73 -17.55 11.39 11.67
N GLY A 74 -17.63 11.16 10.38
CA GLY A 74 -18.74 11.49 9.49
C GLY A 74 -19.69 10.31 9.29
N THR A 75 -20.99 10.58 9.36
CA THR A 75 -22.06 9.65 9.01
C THR A 75 -22.73 10.11 7.73
N VAL A 76 -22.68 9.28 6.69
CA VAL A 76 -23.33 9.54 5.40
C VAL A 76 -24.79 9.12 5.49
N SER A 77 -25.70 9.96 4.99
CA SER A 77 -27.12 9.65 4.84
C SER A 77 -27.64 10.27 3.54
N GLY A 78 -27.99 9.41 2.58
CA GLY A 78 -28.35 9.83 1.22
C GLY A 78 -27.20 10.59 0.54
N THR A 79 -27.42 11.85 0.22
CA THR A 79 -26.44 12.76 -0.42
C THR A 79 -25.86 13.79 0.55
N SER A 80 -25.95 13.56 1.86
CA SER A 80 -25.44 14.44 2.90
C SER A 80 -24.55 13.68 3.88
N ILE A 81 -23.77 14.43 4.67
CA ILE A 81 -22.89 13.92 5.71
C ILE A 81 -23.03 14.78 6.97
N SER A 82 -23.05 14.15 8.14
CA SER A 82 -23.01 14.84 9.43
C SER A 82 -21.80 14.39 10.24
N PHE A 83 -21.20 15.29 11.01
CA PHE A 83 -19.99 15.00 11.79
C PHE A 83 -20.27 14.98 13.28
N GLY A 84 -19.63 14.04 13.98
CA GLY A 84 -19.57 14.02 15.43
C GLY A 84 -18.54 15.00 16.00
N THR A 85 -18.11 14.72 17.23
CA THR A 85 -17.17 15.55 17.98
C THR A 85 -15.77 15.51 17.39
N GLU A 86 -15.09 16.65 17.45
CA GLU A 86 -13.67 16.77 17.14
C GLU A 86 -12.83 16.13 18.23
N VAL A 87 -11.84 15.33 17.83
CA VAL A 87 -10.92 14.65 18.75
C VAL A 87 -9.49 14.95 18.34
N LEU A 88 -8.69 15.37 19.32
CA LEU A 88 -7.28 15.70 19.14
C LEU A 88 -6.46 14.42 18.87
N ILE A 89 -5.67 14.47 17.81
CA ILE A 89 -4.65 13.46 17.49
C ILE A 89 -3.35 13.82 18.22
N SER A 90 -2.85 15.04 18.00
CA SER A 90 -1.60 15.57 18.56
C SER A 90 -1.62 17.10 18.57
N THR A 91 -0.84 17.72 19.47
CA THR A 91 -0.68 19.18 19.58
C THR A 91 0.48 19.76 18.76
N MET A 92 1.21 18.93 18.00
CA MET A 92 2.39 19.37 17.22
C MET A 92 2.48 18.69 15.85
N THR A 93 1.34 18.46 15.22
CA THR A 93 1.21 17.82 13.91
C THR A 93 1.73 18.76 12.80
N SER A 94 3.01 18.64 12.48
CA SER A 94 3.72 19.49 11.52
C SER A 94 3.46 19.00 10.08
N SER A 95 2.37 19.47 9.50
CA SER A 95 2.19 19.59 8.04
C SER A 95 2.08 18.32 7.18
N ARG A 96 2.11 17.10 7.73
CA ARG A 96 1.90 15.84 6.97
C ARG A 96 1.06 14.86 7.78
N ILE A 97 -0.12 14.50 7.28
CA ILE A 97 -1.03 13.54 7.88
C ILE A 97 -1.60 12.64 6.79
N THR A 98 -1.68 11.35 7.07
CA THR A 98 -2.30 10.34 6.23
C THR A 98 -3.02 9.33 7.11
N SER A 99 -3.97 8.60 6.53
CA SER A 99 -4.72 7.59 7.27
C SER A 99 -5.04 6.39 6.40
N THR A 100 -5.12 5.22 7.03
CA THR A 100 -5.57 3.99 6.41
C THR A 100 -6.48 3.21 7.36
N PHE A 101 -7.27 2.28 6.81
CA PHE A 101 -8.18 1.46 7.59
C PHE A 101 -7.63 0.04 7.65
N ASP A 102 -7.25 -0.37 8.86
CA ASP A 102 -6.97 -1.75 9.19
C ASP A 102 -8.32 -2.46 9.35
N SER A 103 -8.77 -3.09 8.26
CA SER A 103 -10.02 -3.84 8.20
C SER A 103 -9.96 -5.20 8.90
N ASN A 104 -8.79 -5.62 9.37
CA ASN A 104 -8.66 -6.83 10.18
C ASN A 104 -8.92 -6.54 11.66
N SER A 105 -8.49 -5.38 12.13
CA SER A 105 -8.64 -4.97 13.53
C SER A 105 -9.81 -3.98 13.77
N ASP A 106 -10.50 -3.57 12.71
CA ASP A 106 -11.49 -2.48 12.69
C ASP A 106 -10.92 -1.20 13.32
N LYS A 107 -9.78 -0.75 12.79
CA LYS A 107 -9.07 0.42 13.29
C LYS A 107 -8.69 1.38 12.19
N VAL A 108 -8.73 2.67 12.51
CA VAL A 108 -8.17 3.72 11.67
C VAL A 108 -6.76 4.02 12.16
N VAL A 109 -5.77 3.83 11.30
CA VAL A 109 -4.38 4.18 11.63
C VAL A 109 -4.07 5.53 11.00
N ILE A 110 -3.63 6.47 11.83
CA ILE A 110 -3.23 7.80 11.39
C ILE A 110 -1.72 7.92 11.55
N CYS A 111 -1.04 8.31 10.48
CA CYS A 111 0.39 8.57 10.46
C CYS A 111 0.62 10.06 10.21
N TYR A 112 1.52 10.66 10.95
CA TYR A 112 1.78 12.10 10.87
C TYR A 112 3.20 12.46 11.26
N ARG A 113 3.63 13.66 10.88
CA ARG A 113 4.85 14.27 11.39
C ARG A 113 4.53 15.06 12.66
N GLU A 114 5.26 14.82 13.74
CA GLU A 114 5.22 15.61 14.98
C GLU A 114 6.55 16.31 15.21
N GLY A 115 6.57 17.64 15.07
CA GLY A 115 7.83 18.39 15.01
C GLY A 115 8.64 17.96 13.79
N SER A 116 9.64 17.10 13.99
CA SER A 116 10.38 16.42 12.90
C SER A 116 10.05 14.93 12.79
N THR A 117 9.60 14.30 13.88
CA THR A 117 9.51 12.84 14.00
C THR A 117 8.28 12.26 13.30
N GLY A 118 8.40 11.04 12.78
CA GLY A 118 7.28 10.26 12.24
C GLY A 118 6.53 9.54 13.35
N LYS A 119 5.25 9.86 13.53
CA LYS A 119 4.37 9.31 14.56
C LYS A 119 3.16 8.59 13.98
N SER A 120 2.56 7.70 14.76
CA SER A 120 1.26 7.13 14.44
C SER A 120 0.40 6.90 15.68
N ARG A 121 -0.91 6.93 15.47
CA ARG A 121 -1.93 6.55 16.47
C ARG A 121 -2.97 5.64 15.84
N VAL A 122 -3.47 4.71 16.65
CA VAL A 122 -4.57 3.82 16.28
C VAL A 122 -5.86 4.37 16.87
N GLY A 123 -6.82 4.66 16.00
CA GLY A 123 -8.15 5.16 16.30
C GLY A 123 -9.19 4.06 16.30
N THR A 124 -10.05 4.06 17.32
CA THR A 124 -11.23 3.19 17.42
C THR A 124 -12.48 4.03 17.24
N VAL A 125 -13.26 3.74 16.21
CA VAL A 125 -14.55 4.41 15.96
C VAL A 125 -15.64 3.72 16.78
N SER A 126 -16.50 4.52 17.41
CA SER A 126 -17.70 4.04 18.10
C SER A 126 -18.82 5.06 17.94
N GLY A 127 -19.88 4.68 17.23
CA GLY A 127 -20.98 5.58 16.88
C GLY A 127 -20.50 6.75 16.02
N THR A 128 -20.58 7.96 16.57
CA THR A 128 -20.14 9.22 15.91
C THR A 128 -18.84 9.76 16.51
N ASN A 129 -18.10 8.96 17.27
CA ASN A 129 -16.87 9.41 17.94
C ASN A 129 -15.69 8.50 17.61
N ILE A 130 -14.47 9.00 17.83
CA ILE A 130 -13.22 8.25 17.69
C ILE A 130 -12.35 8.45 18.92
N SER A 131 -11.70 7.40 19.40
CA SER A 131 -10.71 7.49 20.48
C SER A 131 -9.36 6.95 20.02
N PHE A 132 -8.27 7.58 20.45
CA PHE A 132 -6.91 7.16 20.10
C PHE A 132 -6.23 6.40 21.24
N GLY A 133 -5.50 5.34 20.88
CA GLY A 133 -4.56 4.68 21.78
C GLY A 133 -3.26 5.46 21.95
N THR A 134 -2.21 4.76 22.36
CA THR A 134 -0.91 5.39 22.60
C THR A 134 -0.26 5.82 21.28
N GLU A 135 0.52 6.89 21.36
CA GLU A 135 1.34 7.34 20.25
C GLU A 135 2.58 6.47 20.11
N ALA A 136 2.85 6.02 18.89
CA ALA A 136 4.04 5.27 18.53
C ALA A 136 4.89 6.08 17.54
N THR A 137 6.22 5.89 17.60
CA THR A 137 7.18 6.57 16.71
C THR A 137 7.68 5.56 15.67
N PHE A 138 7.52 5.86 14.39
CA PHE A 138 8.04 5.03 13.30
C PHE A 138 9.37 5.55 12.76
N GLU A 139 9.65 6.85 12.93
CA GLU A 139 10.92 7.48 12.59
C GLU A 139 11.25 8.56 13.61
N SER A 140 12.47 8.52 14.15
CA SER A 140 12.96 9.47 15.16
C SER A 140 13.62 10.71 14.56
N ALA A 141 14.09 10.60 13.31
CA ALA A 141 14.63 11.70 12.54
C ALA A 141 13.53 12.48 11.80
N GLU A 142 13.94 13.45 10.98
CA GLU A 142 13.00 14.24 10.21
C GLU A 142 12.35 13.41 9.09
N VAL A 143 11.02 13.45 9.01
CA VAL A 143 10.25 12.84 7.90
C VAL A 143 9.49 13.88 7.09
N ASP A 144 9.26 13.58 5.82
CA ASP A 144 8.32 14.28 4.95
C ASP A 144 7.54 13.29 4.07
N TRP A 145 6.54 13.76 3.32
CA TRP A 145 5.79 13.01 2.30
C TRP A 145 5.30 11.64 2.78
N ILE A 146 4.58 11.61 3.90
CA ILE A 146 4.10 10.38 4.52
C ILE A 146 2.85 9.89 3.78
N SER A 147 2.84 8.62 3.38
CA SER A 147 1.66 7.90 2.88
C SER A 147 1.53 6.55 3.55
N ALA A 148 0.29 6.10 3.78
CA ALA A 148 0.00 4.82 4.38
C ALA A 148 -0.97 4.00 3.53
N GLY A 149 -0.71 2.69 3.43
CA GLY A 149 -1.60 1.70 2.85
C GLY A 149 -1.84 0.55 3.83
N PHE A 150 -2.84 -0.29 3.57
CA PHE A 150 -3.13 -1.46 4.39
C PHE A 150 -3.04 -2.74 3.55
N ASP A 151 -2.13 -3.62 3.94
CA ASP A 151 -2.01 -4.99 3.43
C ASP A 151 -3.09 -5.84 4.08
N THR A 152 -4.17 -6.07 3.34
CA THR A 152 -5.33 -6.84 3.80
C THR A 152 -5.07 -8.35 3.87
N VAL A 153 -3.95 -8.84 3.32
CA VAL A 153 -3.61 -10.28 3.35
C VAL A 153 -2.72 -10.60 4.54
N ASN A 154 -1.70 -9.76 4.80
CA ASN A 154 -0.77 -9.93 5.91
C ASN A 154 -1.19 -9.19 7.18
N ASN A 155 -2.28 -8.41 7.11
CA ASN A 155 -2.80 -7.56 8.19
C ASN A 155 -1.71 -6.60 8.71
N LYS A 156 -1.17 -5.79 7.79
CA LYS A 156 -0.06 -4.87 8.05
C LYS A 156 -0.36 -3.49 7.52
N VAL A 157 0.07 -2.48 8.26
CA VAL A 157 0.10 -1.10 7.79
C VAL A 157 1.43 -0.88 7.08
N ILE A 158 1.40 -0.40 5.85
CA ILE A 158 2.61 0.03 5.14
C ILE A 158 2.70 1.54 5.25
N ILE A 159 3.84 2.07 5.71
CA ILE A 159 4.08 3.51 5.75
C ILE A 159 5.29 3.82 4.86
N GLY A 160 5.08 4.58 3.79
CA GLY A 160 6.14 5.14 2.96
C GLY A 160 6.36 6.61 3.31
N TYR A 161 7.61 7.05 3.35
CA TYR A 161 7.98 8.41 3.71
C TYR A 161 9.32 8.82 3.10
N SER A 162 9.54 10.13 3.03
CA SER A 162 10.83 10.73 2.72
C SER A 162 11.61 10.87 4.03
N ASP A 163 12.69 10.12 4.15
CA ASP A 163 13.56 10.12 5.34
C ASP A 163 14.57 11.26 5.24
N VAL A 164 14.18 12.45 5.67
CA VAL A 164 15.01 13.65 5.62
C VAL A 164 16.26 13.50 6.50
N GLY A 165 16.16 12.73 7.59
CA GLY A 165 17.29 12.33 8.41
C GLY A 165 18.34 11.50 7.67
N ASN A 166 17.93 10.81 6.60
CA ASN A 166 18.76 10.01 5.73
C ASN A 166 18.73 10.52 4.27
N SER A 167 19.10 11.79 4.08
CA SER A 167 19.23 12.41 2.75
C SER A 167 17.94 12.45 1.91
N SER A 168 16.78 12.47 2.58
CA SER A 168 15.44 12.44 1.95
C SER A 168 15.19 11.18 1.11
N PHE A 169 15.86 10.08 1.43
CA PHE A 169 15.66 8.80 0.76
C PHE A 169 14.22 8.31 0.91
N GLY A 170 13.74 7.60 -0.11
CA GLY A 170 12.45 6.92 -0.03
C GLY A 170 12.57 5.73 0.90
N THR A 171 11.86 5.77 2.03
CA THR A 171 11.91 4.73 3.06
C THR A 171 10.50 4.20 3.34
N SER A 172 10.38 2.90 3.57
CA SER A 172 9.13 2.24 3.97
C SER A 172 9.32 1.49 5.28
N VAL A 173 8.32 1.51 6.15
CA VAL A 173 8.29 0.75 7.40
C VAL A 173 6.95 0.05 7.57
N ILE A 174 6.98 -1.17 8.12
CA ILE A 174 5.79 -1.99 8.32
C ILE A 174 5.31 -1.89 9.77
N GLY A 175 4.04 -1.53 9.94
CA GLY A 175 3.33 -1.42 11.20
C GLY A 175 2.43 -2.63 11.49
N THR A 176 2.45 -3.11 12.73
CA THR A 176 1.54 -4.16 13.24
C THR A 176 0.64 -3.58 14.31
N VAL A 177 -0.68 -3.59 14.05
CA VAL A 177 -1.68 -3.15 15.01
C VAL A 177 -2.00 -4.27 16.00
N SER A 178 -2.07 -3.95 17.29
CA SER A 178 -2.52 -4.86 18.34
C SER A 178 -3.37 -4.09 19.36
N GLY A 179 -4.67 -4.37 19.36
CA GLY A 179 -5.65 -3.63 20.15
C GLY A 179 -5.73 -2.15 19.73
N THR A 180 -5.27 -1.26 20.59
CA THR A 180 -5.21 0.20 20.35
C THR A 180 -3.79 0.71 20.13
N ASN A 181 -2.81 -0.18 19.97
CA ASN A 181 -1.40 0.18 19.82
C ASN A 181 -0.89 -0.28 18.46
N ILE A 182 0.22 0.33 18.01
CA ILE A 182 0.94 -0.08 16.80
C ILE A 182 2.43 -0.17 17.12
N SER A 183 3.08 -1.22 16.61
CA SER A 183 4.54 -1.38 16.64
C SER A 183 5.10 -1.44 15.23
N PHE A 184 6.39 -1.13 15.06
CA PHE A 184 7.05 -1.04 13.77
C PHE A 184 8.19 -2.04 13.65
N GLY A 185 8.37 -2.58 12.44
CA GLY A 185 9.58 -3.32 12.07
C GLY A 185 10.75 -2.39 11.73
N THR A 186 11.73 -2.93 11.01
CA THR A 186 12.90 -2.15 10.56
C THR A 186 12.54 -1.35 9.31
N PRO A 187 12.87 -0.04 9.24
CA PRO A 187 12.74 0.73 8.01
C PRO A 187 13.60 0.18 6.87
N VAL A 188 13.06 0.17 5.65
CA VAL A 188 13.72 -0.31 4.43
C VAL A 188 13.69 0.78 3.37
N VAL A 189 14.85 1.11 2.81
CA VAL A 189 14.98 2.09 1.72
C VAL A 189 14.48 1.47 0.41
N PHE A 190 13.51 2.10 -0.24
CA PHE A 190 13.02 1.75 -1.57
C PHE A 190 13.65 2.59 -2.69
N GLU A 191 14.22 3.75 -2.33
CA GLU A 191 14.91 4.65 -3.25
C GLU A 191 16.08 5.34 -2.54
N SER A 192 17.29 5.16 -3.07
CA SER A 192 18.54 5.76 -2.56
C SER A 192 18.81 7.15 -3.15
N ALA A 193 17.74 7.90 -3.39
CA ALA A 193 17.74 9.28 -3.86
C ALA A 193 16.57 10.05 -3.22
N SER A 194 16.66 11.38 -3.28
CA SER A 194 15.66 12.25 -2.69
C SER A 194 14.28 12.02 -3.32
N SER A 195 13.35 11.53 -2.50
CA SER A 195 12.02 11.07 -2.91
C SER A 195 10.91 11.95 -2.34
N HIS A 196 9.99 12.40 -3.19
CA HIS A 196 8.90 13.32 -2.82
C HIS A 196 7.53 12.81 -3.31
N ASN A 197 6.44 13.40 -2.80
CA ASN A 197 5.06 13.06 -3.19
C ASN A 197 4.79 11.55 -3.18
N ILE A 198 5.17 10.88 -2.11
CA ILE A 198 5.04 9.43 -1.99
C ILE A 198 3.56 9.05 -1.83
N SER A 199 3.13 8.03 -2.57
CA SER A 199 1.80 7.45 -2.49
C SER A 199 1.92 5.92 -2.42
N VAL A 200 1.40 5.34 -1.34
CA VAL A 200 1.46 3.90 -1.05
C VAL A 200 0.09 3.28 -1.24
N VAL A 201 0.04 2.24 -2.06
CA VAL A 201 -1.18 1.49 -2.37
C VAL A 201 -0.90 0.00 -2.25
N TYR A 202 -1.80 -0.74 -1.62
CA TYR A 202 -1.74 -2.20 -1.58
C TYR A 202 -2.61 -2.80 -2.69
N MET A 203 -2.08 -3.83 -3.35
CA MET A 203 -2.72 -4.56 -4.45
C MET A 203 -3.08 -5.97 -3.94
N PRO A 204 -4.28 -6.18 -3.38
CA PRO A 204 -4.65 -7.44 -2.72
C PRO A 204 -4.70 -8.67 -3.64
N ILE A 205 -4.89 -8.48 -4.95
CA ILE A 205 -4.95 -9.59 -5.91
C ILE A 205 -3.56 -10.18 -6.14
N SER A 206 -2.52 -9.35 -6.23
CA SER A 206 -1.12 -9.76 -6.43
C SER A 206 -0.32 -9.87 -5.14
N GLY A 207 -0.87 -9.42 -4.01
CA GLY A 207 -0.17 -9.39 -2.73
C GLY A 207 1.01 -8.40 -2.71
N LYS A 208 0.98 -7.38 -3.56
CA LYS A 208 2.07 -6.42 -3.76
C LYS A 208 1.75 -5.05 -3.19
N VAL A 209 2.80 -4.32 -2.82
CA VAL A 209 2.74 -2.91 -2.44
C VAL A 209 3.25 -2.07 -3.60
N HIS A 210 2.45 -1.13 -4.08
CA HIS A 210 2.86 -0.15 -5.07
C HIS A 210 3.20 1.17 -4.39
N ILE A 211 4.44 1.65 -4.54
CA ILE A 211 4.86 2.96 -4.06
C ILE A 211 5.16 3.85 -5.25
N SER A 212 4.34 4.89 -5.47
CA SER A 212 4.56 5.92 -6.50
C SER A 212 5.20 7.14 -5.86
N TYR A 213 6.19 7.75 -6.53
CA TYR A 213 6.92 8.90 -6.00
C TYR A 213 7.56 9.73 -7.12
N ILE A 214 8.07 10.90 -6.73
CA ILE A 214 8.92 11.75 -7.57
C ILE A 214 10.38 11.50 -7.19
N ASP A 215 11.16 11.05 -8.17
CA ASP A 215 12.56 10.71 -8.04
C ASP A 215 13.44 11.90 -8.43
N ALA A 216 13.89 12.68 -7.43
CA ALA A 216 14.76 13.83 -7.69
C ALA A 216 16.18 13.42 -8.12
N GLY A 217 16.62 12.18 -7.83
CA GLY A 217 17.87 11.63 -8.35
C GLY A 217 17.83 11.34 -9.85
N ASN A 218 16.62 11.17 -10.39
CA ASN A 218 16.37 10.92 -11.80
C ASN A 218 15.50 12.02 -12.42
N SER A 219 16.00 13.26 -12.42
CA SER A 219 15.36 14.42 -13.09
C SER A 219 13.91 14.72 -12.65
N SER A 220 13.55 14.35 -11.41
CA SER A 220 12.17 14.49 -10.87
C SER A 220 11.13 13.72 -11.69
N TYR A 221 11.51 12.59 -12.27
CA TYR A 221 10.60 11.71 -13.00
C TYR A 221 9.59 11.03 -12.07
N GLY A 222 8.46 10.66 -12.65
CA GLY A 222 7.46 9.84 -11.98
C GLY A 222 7.94 8.39 -11.95
N THR A 223 8.21 7.88 -10.77
CA THR A 223 8.78 6.55 -10.55
C THR A 223 7.88 5.74 -9.62
N SER A 224 7.81 4.43 -9.84
CA SER A 224 7.22 3.50 -8.88
C SER A 224 8.20 2.42 -8.47
N ASN A 225 8.06 1.88 -7.27
CA ASN A 225 8.74 0.66 -6.86
C ASN A 225 7.72 -0.31 -6.26
N ILE A 226 7.88 -1.60 -6.56
CA ILE A 226 6.96 -2.65 -6.13
C ILE A 226 7.60 -3.44 -4.99
N GLY A 227 6.88 -3.51 -3.88
CA GLY A 227 7.30 -4.21 -2.68
C GLY A 227 6.50 -5.47 -2.39
N THR A 228 7.11 -6.41 -1.68
CA THR A 228 6.45 -7.59 -1.08
C THR A 228 6.64 -7.57 0.43
N VAL A 229 5.53 -7.61 1.18
CA VAL A 229 5.57 -7.65 2.66
C VAL A 229 5.84 -9.08 3.12
N SER A 230 6.76 -9.23 4.08
CA SER A 230 7.00 -10.50 4.77
C SER A 230 7.25 -10.23 6.26
N GLY A 231 6.34 -10.72 7.11
CA GLY A 231 6.37 -10.49 8.55
C GLY A 231 6.27 -9.00 8.90
N THR A 232 7.36 -8.42 9.41
CA THR A 232 7.48 -7.00 9.79
C THR A 232 8.42 -6.22 8.88
N SER A 233 8.75 -6.76 7.70
CA SER A 233 9.64 -6.12 6.72
C SER A 233 8.99 -6.09 5.33
N ILE A 234 9.62 -5.35 4.42
CA ILE A 234 9.26 -5.24 3.01
C ILE A 234 10.51 -5.33 2.16
N SER A 235 10.45 -6.05 1.05
CA SER A 235 11.51 -6.11 0.04
C SER A 235 11.02 -5.48 -1.27
N PHE A 236 11.94 -4.90 -2.05
CA PHE A 236 11.63 -4.20 -3.30
C PHE A 236 12.34 -4.83 -4.49
N VAL A 237 11.68 -4.86 -5.65
CA VAL A 237 12.23 -5.47 -6.87
C VAL A 237 13.06 -4.50 -7.71
N GLY A 238 12.84 -3.20 -7.54
CA GLY A 238 13.55 -2.14 -8.27
C GLY A 238 12.59 -1.10 -8.86
N PRO A 239 13.07 0.15 -9.06
CA PRO A 239 12.25 1.25 -9.54
C PRO A 239 11.93 1.12 -11.03
N VAL A 240 10.73 1.55 -11.41
CA VAL A 240 10.24 1.65 -12.79
C VAL A 240 9.73 3.07 -13.02
N VAL A 241 10.24 3.73 -14.05
CA VAL A 241 9.78 5.07 -14.46
C VAL A 241 8.47 4.93 -15.23
N PHE A 242 7.40 5.55 -14.73
CA PHE A 242 6.10 5.63 -15.41
C PHE A 242 5.93 6.94 -16.19
N GLU A 243 6.75 7.95 -15.90
CA GLU A 243 6.74 9.25 -16.58
C GLU A 243 8.17 9.81 -16.67
N SER A 244 8.64 10.06 -17.90
CA SER A 244 9.99 10.57 -18.20
C SER A 244 10.05 12.10 -18.38
N ALA A 245 9.01 12.80 -17.94
CA ALA A 245 9.01 14.24 -17.72
C ALA A 245 9.04 14.58 -16.22
N GLY A 246 9.63 15.74 -15.90
CA GLY A 246 9.60 16.28 -14.55
C GLY A 246 8.16 16.36 -14.03
N SER A 247 7.91 15.69 -12.91
CA SER A 247 6.58 15.42 -12.38
C SER A 247 6.41 15.94 -10.95
N ASN A 248 5.17 16.13 -10.52
CA ASN A 248 4.81 16.58 -9.17
C ASN A 248 3.41 16.08 -8.78
N ASN A 249 3.04 16.20 -7.50
CA ASN A 249 1.71 15.93 -6.98
C ASN A 249 1.19 14.53 -7.32
N VAL A 250 2.03 13.52 -7.09
CA VAL A 250 1.69 12.12 -7.32
C VAL A 250 0.70 11.63 -6.26
N SER A 251 -0.34 10.94 -6.71
CA SER A 251 -1.28 10.18 -5.90
C SER A 251 -1.71 8.94 -6.68
N SER A 252 -1.90 7.83 -5.99
CA SER A 252 -2.26 6.56 -6.61
C SER A 252 -3.41 5.89 -5.87
N VAL A 253 -4.20 5.12 -6.61
CA VAL A 253 -5.30 4.30 -6.09
C VAL A 253 -5.32 2.95 -6.83
N PHE A 254 -5.77 1.89 -6.16
CA PHE A 254 -5.94 0.58 -6.78
C PHE A 254 -7.37 0.39 -7.27
N ASP A 255 -7.51 -0.06 -8.50
CA ASP A 255 -8.76 -0.55 -9.06
C ASP A 255 -8.81 -2.09 -8.91
N THR A 256 -9.63 -2.55 -7.97
CA THR A 256 -9.81 -3.98 -7.68
C THR A 256 -10.49 -4.75 -8.82
N LEU A 257 -11.22 -4.08 -9.71
CA LEU A 257 -11.94 -4.74 -10.81
C LEU A 257 -11.02 -5.07 -11.97
N THR A 258 -10.08 -4.15 -12.26
CA THR A 258 -9.14 -4.30 -13.37
C THR A 258 -7.77 -4.81 -12.92
N ASN A 259 -7.53 -4.90 -11.60
CA ASN A 259 -6.22 -5.22 -11.00
C ASN A 259 -5.12 -4.25 -11.45
N THR A 260 -5.46 -2.95 -11.50
CA THR A 260 -4.54 -1.91 -11.97
C THR A 260 -4.38 -0.80 -10.93
N VAL A 261 -3.29 -0.06 -11.04
CA VAL A 261 -3.07 1.15 -10.24
C VAL A 261 -3.33 2.36 -11.12
N VAL A 262 -4.24 3.23 -10.71
CA VAL A 262 -4.40 4.54 -11.35
C VAL A 262 -3.48 5.52 -10.65
N ILE A 263 -2.56 6.13 -11.40
CA ILE A 263 -1.61 7.13 -10.89
C ILE A 263 -1.99 8.48 -11.47
N ALA A 264 -2.35 9.42 -10.60
CA ALA A 264 -2.57 10.83 -10.95
C ALA A 264 -1.34 11.65 -10.57
N TYR A 265 -0.93 12.57 -11.45
CA TYR A 265 0.25 13.41 -11.27
C TYR A 265 0.14 14.69 -12.12
N ARG A 266 1.08 15.61 -11.96
CA ARG A 266 1.26 16.76 -12.86
C ARG A 266 2.61 16.63 -13.54
N ALA A 267 2.63 16.59 -14.88
CA ALA A 267 3.85 16.58 -15.68
C ALA A 267 4.33 18.02 -15.97
N THR A 268 4.93 18.25 -17.15
CA THR A 268 5.33 19.58 -17.63
C THR A 268 4.15 20.53 -17.87
N SER A 269 2.93 20.01 -18.01
CA SER A 269 1.70 20.80 -18.11
C SER A 269 1.16 21.24 -16.74
N ASN A 270 0.42 22.35 -16.70
CA ASN A 270 -0.22 22.84 -15.46
C ASN A 270 -1.51 22.12 -15.05
N TYR A 271 -1.98 21.14 -15.84
CA TYR A 271 -3.15 20.32 -15.51
C TYR A 271 -2.73 18.95 -14.95
N GLY A 272 -3.64 18.31 -14.20
CA GLY A 272 -3.45 16.94 -13.73
C GLY A 272 -3.59 15.93 -14.87
N THR A 273 -2.68 14.98 -14.90
CA THR A 273 -2.62 13.82 -15.79
C THR A 273 -2.87 12.56 -14.97
N SER A 274 -3.45 11.53 -15.58
CA SER A 274 -3.54 10.22 -14.95
C SER A 274 -3.19 9.12 -15.95
N ILE A 275 -2.53 8.08 -15.46
CA ILE A 275 -2.29 6.84 -16.22
C ILE A 275 -2.93 5.66 -15.49
N VAL A 276 -3.33 4.66 -16.26
CA VAL A 276 -3.57 3.32 -15.74
C VAL A 276 -2.25 2.58 -15.83
N TYR A 277 -1.68 2.25 -14.68
CA TYR A 277 -0.45 1.52 -14.56
C TYR A 277 -0.76 0.06 -14.26
N GLU A 278 -0.38 -0.80 -15.21
CA GLU A 278 -0.33 -2.24 -15.03
C GLU A 278 1.13 -2.59 -14.74
N PRO A 279 1.50 -2.80 -13.47
CA PRO A 279 2.86 -3.22 -13.20
C PRO A 279 3.05 -4.60 -13.84
N THR A 280 3.96 -4.73 -14.80
CA THR A 280 4.50 -6.03 -15.19
C THR A 280 5.37 -6.54 -14.07
N TYR A 281 4.76 -7.07 -13.01
CA TYR A 281 5.44 -8.05 -12.18
C TYR A 281 5.40 -9.36 -12.94
N ILE A 282 6.56 -9.98 -13.08
CA ILE A 282 6.64 -11.39 -13.44
C ILE A 282 6.12 -12.13 -12.19
N ASP A 283 4.81 -12.26 -12.06
CA ASP A 283 4.25 -13.45 -11.44
C ASP A 283 4.55 -14.57 -12.43
N THR A 284 5.80 -15.02 -12.45
CA THR A 284 6.08 -16.35 -12.95
C THR A 284 5.14 -17.23 -12.14
N ASN A 285 4.47 -18.17 -12.80
CA ASN A 285 3.56 -19.11 -12.16
C ASN A 285 4.26 -19.99 -11.10
N VAL A 286 5.44 -19.64 -10.56
CA VAL A 286 6.13 -20.33 -9.47
C VAL A 286 5.30 -20.42 -8.20
N ASN A 287 4.32 -19.54 -7.98
CA ASN A 287 3.40 -19.70 -6.84
C ASN A 287 2.41 -20.86 -7.02
N ILE A 288 2.33 -21.43 -8.23
CA ILE A 288 1.66 -22.70 -8.51
C ILE A 288 2.67 -23.61 -9.21
N THR A 289 3.45 -24.38 -8.45
CA THR A 289 4.21 -25.48 -9.04
C THR A 289 3.22 -26.52 -9.59
N ILE A 290 2.83 -26.38 -10.86
CA ILE A 290 1.98 -27.35 -11.57
C ILE A 290 2.84 -28.58 -11.94
N GLY A 291 4.14 -28.38 -12.16
CA GLY A 291 5.04 -29.43 -12.60
C GLY A 291 6.39 -28.95 -13.14
N ILE A 292 7.11 -29.84 -13.81
CA ILE A 292 8.40 -29.57 -14.48
C ILE A 292 8.25 -29.87 -15.98
N ALA A 293 8.79 -29.03 -16.85
CA ALA A 293 8.83 -29.30 -18.28
C ALA A 293 9.58 -30.61 -18.58
N THR A 294 9.10 -31.39 -19.54
CA THR A 294 9.73 -32.66 -19.94
C THR A 294 10.95 -32.45 -20.85
N GLU A 295 11.24 -31.22 -21.27
CA GLU A 295 12.34 -30.85 -22.14
C GLU A 295 12.58 -29.33 -22.07
N ALA A 296 13.64 -28.84 -22.73
CA ALA A 296 13.84 -27.42 -22.93
C ALA A 296 12.81 -26.87 -23.94
N ILE A 297 11.96 -25.94 -23.49
CA ILE A 297 10.92 -25.33 -24.31
C ILE A 297 11.38 -23.93 -24.72
N SER A 298 11.38 -23.64 -26.02
CA SER A 298 11.69 -22.29 -26.53
C SER A 298 10.56 -21.32 -26.18
N ASP A 299 10.90 -20.04 -26.05
CA ASP A 299 9.89 -19.00 -25.82
C ASP A 299 8.76 -19.08 -26.86
N THR A 300 7.52 -18.94 -26.40
CA THR A 300 6.26 -19.10 -27.16
C THR A 300 5.94 -20.50 -27.73
N ALA A 301 6.80 -21.50 -27.54
CA ALA A 301 6.54 -22.87 -27.98
C ALA A 301 5.62 -23.62 -27.00
N THR A 302 4.86 -24.58 -27.53
CA THR A 302 4.10 -25.53 -26.70
C THR A 302 5.02 -26.66 -26.22
N GLY A 303 4.88 -27.10 -24.97
CA GLY A 303 5.59 -28.28 -24.46
C GLY A 303 4.81 -29.00 -23.36
N LEU A 304 5.25 -30.21 -23.03
CA LEU A 304 4.62 -31.04 -22.00
C LEU A 304 5.19 -30.75 -20.62
N ILE A 305 4.33 -30.89 -19.60
CA ILE A 305 4.68 -30.69 -18.19
C ILE A 305 4.44 -32.01 -17.44
N THR A 306 5.46 -32.53 -16.76
CA THR A 306 5.29 -33.56 -15.75
C THR A 306 4.61 -32.93 -14.54
N ILE A 307 3.43 -33.41 -14.18
CA ILE A 307 2.64 -32.89 -13.05
C ILE A 307 2.79 -33.74 -11.78
N ILE A 308 2.13 -33.34 -10.69
CA ILE A 308 2.07 -34.08 -9.41
C ILE A 308 1.76 -35.58 -9.64
N ALA A 309 2.44 -36.44 -8.89
CA ALA A 309 2.51 -37.89 -9.00
C ALA A 309 3.26 -38.43 -10.24
N GLY A 310 3.76 -37.55 -11.11
CA GLY A 310 4.63 -37.91 -12.22
C GLY A 310 6.12 -37.92 -11.82
N VAL A 311 6.91 -38.66 -12.59
CA VAL A 311 8.37 -38.65 -12.52
C VAL A 311 8.90 -37.80 -13.68
N ASN A 312 9.77 -36.83 -13.37
CA ASN A 312 10.52 -36.10 -14.38
C ASN A 312 11.95 -36.65 -14.40
N ASP A 313 12.39 -37.11 -15.57
CA ASP A 313 13.64 -37.87 -15.78
C ASP A 313 14.75 -37.06 -16.48
N GLN A 314 14.53 -35.75 -16.66
CA GLN A 314 15.45 -34.84 -17.36
C GLN A 314 16.23 -33.93 -16.41
N GLN A 315 16.44 -34.36 -15.17
CA GLN A 315 17.24 -33.61 -14.20
C GLN A 315 18.69 -34.09 -14.18
N SER A 316 19.54 -33.33 -13.51
CA SER A 316 20.93 -33.72 -13.29
C SER A 316 21.42 -33.24 -11.93
N GLY A 317 22.41 -33.94 -11.37
CA GLY A 317 23.03 -33.55 -10.11
C GLY A 317 22.14 -33.71 -8.89
N LEU A 318 21.08 -34.54 -8.98
CA LEU A 318 20.21 -34.79 -7.83
C LEU A 318 20.88 -35.74 -6.84
N THR A 319 20.58 -35.54 -5.55
CA THR A 319 20.96 -36.46 -4.47
C THR A 319 19.76 -37.33 -4.12
N ILE A 320 19.90 -38.65 -4.25
CA ILE A 320 18.81 -39.61 -4.06
C ILE A 320 18.21 -39.47 -2.65
N GLY A 321 16.88 -39.43 -2.57
CA GLY A 321 16.12 -39.34 -1.32
C GLY A 321 15.97 -37.92 -0.77
N THR A 322 16.69 -36.94 -1.33
CA THR A 322 16.63 -35.53 -0.94
C THR A 322 15.36 -34.87 -1.45
N LEU A 323 14.78 -34.00 -0.61
CA LEU A 323 13.66 -33.15 -0.98
C LEU A 323 14.15 -31.90 -1.69
N TYR A 324 13.49 -31.53 -2.77
CA TYR A 324 13.83 -30.37 -3.58
C TYR A 324 12.69 -29.35 -3.61
N TYR A 325 13.08 -28.10 -3.81
CA TYR A 325 12.23 -26.92 -3.80
C TYR A 325 12.47 -26.12 -5.08
N VAL A 326 11.40 -25.54 -5.62
CA VAL A 326 11.49 -24.56 -6.69
C VAL A 326 11.84 -23.19 -6.09
N GLN A 327 12.87 -22.55 -6.61
CA GLN A 327 13.30 -21.20 -6.23
C GLN A 327 12.55 -20.13 -7.06
N TYR A 328 12.69 -18.85 -6.70
CA TYR A 328 11.98 -17.76 -7.38
C TYR A 328 12.30 -17.65 -8.89
N ASP A 329 13.51 -18.04 -9.28
CA ASP A 329 14.00 -18.02 -10.67
C ASP A 329 13.69 -19.32 -11.44
N GLY A 330 12.95 -20.25 -10.83
CA GLY A 330 12.63 -21.56 -11.39
C GLY A 330 13.72 -22.62 -11.19
N ALA A 331 14.85 -22.30 -10.54
CA ALA A 331 15.87 -23.28 -10.21
C ALA A 331 15.34 -24.34 -9.23
N ILE A 332 15.91 -25.54 -9.29
CA ILE A 332 15.57 -26.65 -8.39
C ILE A 332 16.74 -26.86 -7.44
N THR A 333 16.52 -26.68 -6.13
CA THR A 333 17.57 -26.86 -5.12
C THR A 333 17.09 -27.66 -3.92
N SER A 334 18.03 -28.21 -3.15
CA SER A 334 17.73 -28.99 -1.93
C SER A 334 17.43 -28.11 -0.71
N SER A 335 17.45 -26.79 -0.85
CA SER A 335 17.21 -25.84 0.23
C SER A 335 16.04 -24.91 -0.14
N PRO A 336 15.12 -24.61 0.78
CA PRO A 336 14.09 -23.63 0.53
C PRO A 336 14.68 -22.21 0.49
N ASP A 337 14.18 -21.34 -0.40
CA ASP A 337 14.48 -19.91 -0.35
C ASP A 337 13.66 -19.26 0.77
N THR A 338 14.30 -18.87 1.86
CA THR A 338 13.61 -18.27 3.00
C THR A 338 13.18 -16.82 2.79
N ASN A 339 13.59 -16.19 1.69
CA ASN A 339 13.24 -14.80 1.38
C ASN A 339 11.93 -14.67 0.58
N TYR A 340 11.42 -15.78 0.04
CA TYR A 340 10.21 -15.84 -0.80
C TYR A 340 9.32 -17.03 -0.40
N ASP A 341 8.10 -17.09 -0.94
CA ASP A 341 7.22 -18.24 -0.75
C ASP A 341 7.73 -19.44 -1.58
N TYR A 342 8.58 -20.27 -0.98
CA TYR A 342 9.10 -21.49 -1.62
C TYR A 342 8.05 -22.60 -1.63
N LYS A 343 8.03 -23.43 -2.67
CA LYS A 343 7.18 -24.63 -2.74
C LYS A 343 8.02 -25.88 -2.85
N THR A 344 7.65 -26.87 -2.05
CA THR A 344 8.15 -28.24 -2.18
C THR A 344 7.80 -28.77 -3.56
N LEU A 345 8.81 -29.20 -4.32
CA LEU A 345 8.64 -29.78 -5.64
C LEU A 345 8.40 -31.29 -5.55
N GLY A 346 9.26 -31.96 -4.77
CA GLY A 346 9.23 -33.40 -4.61
C GLY A 346 10.60 -33.99 -4.32
N ARG A 347 10.71 -35.31 -4.43
CA ARG A 347 11.86 -36.07 -3.93
C ARG A 347 12.61 -36.75 -5.06
N ALA A 348 13.94 -36.60 -5.05
CA ALA A 348 14.80 -37.29 -6.00
C ALA A 348 14.74 -38.80 -5.77
N ILE A 349 14.41 -39.56 -6.82
CA ILE A 349 14.37 -41.02 -6.80
C ILE A 349 15.60 -41.65 -7.48
N SER A 350 16.30 -40.86 -8.30
CA SER A 350 17.63 -41.17 -8.80
C SER A 350 18.45 -39.87 -8.93
N VAL A 351 19.66 -39.95 -9.51
CA VAL A 351 20.51 -38.78 -9.73
C VAL A 351 20.03 -37.89 -10.90
N THR A 352 19.05 -38.38 -11.68
CA THR A 352 18.46 -37.67 -12.83
C THR A 352 16.93 -37.62 -12.78
N GLU A 353 16.29 -38.31 -11.82
CA GLU A 353 14.83 -38.39 -11.72
C GLU A 353 14.31 -37.83 -10.41
N ILE A 354 13.25 -37.04 -10.50
CA ILE A 354 12.50 -36.51 -9.37
C ILE A 354 11.03 -36.91 -9.46
N LEU A 355 10.49 -37.46 -8.38
CA LEU A 355 9.05 -37.67 -8.21
C LEU A 355 8.44 -36.35 -7.74
N ILE A 356 7.51 -35.81 -8.51
CA ILE A 356 6.78 -34.60 -8.14
C ILE A 356 5.68 -35.01 -7.17
N GLU A 357 5.78 -34.58 -5.91
CA GLU A 357 4.87 -34.99 -4.84
C GLU A 357 4.32 -33.79 -4.09
N LYS A 358 3.01 -33.83 -3.79
CA LYS A 358 2.39 -32.87 -2.88
C LYS A 358 2.74 -33.29 -1.46
N ILE A 359 3.65 -32.57 -0.83
CA ILE A 359 3.95 -32.74 0.59
C ILE A 359 3.19 -31.65 1.34
N GLU A 360 2.26 -32.07 2.19
CA GLU A 360 1.46 -31.18 3.05
C GLU A 360 2.30 -30.49 4.12
#